data_AF-A0A7K0RJH3-F1
#
_entry.id   AF-A0A7K0RJH3-F1
#
_cell.length_a   1.000
_cell.length_b   1.000
_cell.length_c   1.000
_cell.angle_alpha   90.00
_cell.angle_beta   90.00
_cell.angle_gamma   90.00
#
_symmetry.space_group_name_H-M   'P 1'
#
loop_
_entity.id
_entity.type
_entity.pdbx_description
1 polymer ?
#
loop_
_entity_poly.entity_id
_entity_poly.type
_entity_poly.pdbx_seq_one_letter_code
_entity_poly.pdbx_strand_id
1 'polypeptide(L)' 'APWISERGPGVELLAEVDGHAVAAREGSLLAVAFHPELGDDDRVHRLFVQMVQESLAAGA' A
#
# COMPACT_ATOMS: atom_id res chain seq x y z
N ALA A 1 2.84 -6.37 -16.06
CA ALA A 1 3.31 -5.36 -15.08
C ALA A 1 3.99 -6.09 -13.92
N PRO A 2 4.79 -5.44 -13.06
CA PRO A 2 5.26 -6.05 -11.81
C PRO A 2 4.10 -6.45 -10.89
N TRP A 3 4.31 -7.42 -10.01
CA TRP A 3 3.37 -7.82 -8.95
C TRP A 3 4.13 -8.39 -7.74
N ILE A 4 3.43 -8.56 -6.63
CA ILE A 4 3.95 -9.21 -5.42
C ILE A 4 3.80 -10.72 -5.59
N SER A 5 4.92 -11.45 -5.69
CA SER A 5 4.91 -12.91 -5.91
C SER A 5 4.71 -13.72 -4.63
N GLU A 6 5.14 -13.19 -3.48
CA GLU A 6 5.06 -13.84 -2.17
C GLU A 6 4.84 -12.80 -1.07
N ARG A 7 4.23 -13.21 0.04
CA ARG A 7 3.95 -12.34 1.19
C ARG A 7 4.01 -13.09 2.52
N GLY A 8 4.46 -12.42 3.58
CA GLY A 8 4.48 -12.95 4.94
C GLY A 8 3.10 -12.99 5.61
N PRO A 9 2.94 -13.63 6.78
CA PRO A 9 1.65 -13.73 7.47
C PRO A 9 1.10 -12.38 7.98
N GLY A 10 1.95 -11.37 8.20
CA GLY A 10 1.56 -10.03 8.65
C GLY A 10 1.19 -9.06 7.52
N VAL A 11 1.30 -9.49 6.26
CA VAL A 11 1.03 -8.65 5.09
C VAL A 11 -0.44 -8.77 4.69
N GLU A 12 -1.12 -7.63 4.67
CA GLU A 12 -2.47 -7.47 4.13
C GLU A 12 -2.41 -7.09 2.65
N LEU A 13 -3.18 -7.77 1.80
CA LEU A 13 -3.33 -7.39 0.40
C LEU A 13 -4.46 -6.38 0.28
N LEU A 14 -4.16 -5.22 -0.33
CA LEU A 14 -5.11 -4.12 -0.50
C LEU A 14 -5.78 -4.14 -1.87
N ALA A 15 -5.09 -4.67 -2.89
CA ALA A 15 -5.62 -4.75 -4.25
C ALA A 15 -4.97 -5.88 -5.05
N GLU A 16 -5.78 -6.47 -5.93
CA GLU A 16 -5.37 -7.46 -6.91
C GLU A 16 -5.88 -7.07 -8.30
N VAL A 17 -5.10 -7.39 -9.33
CA VAL A 17 -5.48 -7.26 -10.75
C VAL A 17 -5.19 -8.59 -11.41
N ASP A 18 -6.20 -9.20 -12.06
CA ASP A 18 -6.09 -10.50 -12.71
C ASP A 18 -5.46 -11.59 -11.81
N GLY A 19 -5.84 -11.61 -10.54
CA GLY A 19 -5.34 -12.55 -9.53
C GLY A 19 -3.90 -12.29 -9.05
N HIS A 20 -3.29 -11.17 -9.46
CA HIS A 20 -1.96 -10.77 -9.01
C HIS A 20 -2.06 -9.62 -8.01
N ALA A 21 -1.43 -9.77 -6.85
CA ALA A 21 -1.35 -8.72 -5.84
C ALA A 21 -0.52 -7.53 -6.33
N VAL A 22 -1.10 -6.34 -6.28
CA VAL A 22 -0.46 -5.10 -6.78
C VAL A 22 -0.36 -4.00 -5.72
N ALA A 23 -1.05 -4.14 -4.59
CA ALA A 23 -0.89 -3.25 -3.43
C ALA A 23 -1.01 -4.05 -2.13
N ALA A 24 -0.15 -3.75 -1.15
CA ALA A 24 -0.11 -4.43 0.15
C ALA A 24 0.33 -3.51 1.29
N ARG A 25 -0.01 -3.87 2.52
CA ARG A 25 0.38 -3.18 3.76
C ARG A 25 0.91 -4.15 4.80
N GLU A 26 1.94 -3.75 5.54
CA GLU A 26 2.40 -4.44 6.75
C GLU A 26 2.78 -3.40 7.81
N GLY A 27 1.94 -3.26 8.84
CA GLY A 27 2.10 -2.21 9.85
C GLY A 27 2.08 -0.81 9.23
N SER A 28 3.21 -0.09 9.33
CA SER A 28 3.42 1.25 8.76
C SER A 28 3.99 1.26 7.34
N LEU A 29 4.24 0.09 6.74
CA LEU A 29 4.75 -0.05 5.39
C LEU A 29 3.60 -0.17 4.38
N LEU A 30 3.70 0.59 3.28
CA LEU A 30 2.83 0.49 2.10
C LEU A 30 3.68 0.13 0.88
N ALA A 31 3.26 -0.87 0.12
CA ALA A 31 3.91 -1.30 -1.12
C ALA A 31 2.92 -1.32 -2.28
N VAL A 32 3.35 -0.83 -3.45
CA VAL A 32 2.59 -0.86 -4.71
C VAL A 32 3.49 -1.33 -5.85
N ALA A 33 2.93 -2.10 -6.78
CA ALA A 33 3.63 -2.63 -7.96
C ALA A 33 3.40 -1.79 -9.22
N PHE A 34 2.81 -0.60 -9.05
CA PHE A 34 2.50 0.37 -10.09
C PHE A 34 2.95 1.77 -9.64
N HIS A 35 2.78 2.75 -10.50
CA HIS A 35 3.17 4.13 -10.29
C HIS A 35 1.95 4.99 -9.87
N PRO A 36 1.63 5.12 -8.58
CA PRO A 36 0.48 5.89 -8.12
C PRO A 36 0.61 7.39 -8.42
N GLU A 37 1.81 7.87 -8.74
CA GLU A 37 2.11 9.25 -9.14
C GLU A 37 1.74 9.57 -10.58
N LEU A 38 1.49 8.55 -11.41
CA LEU A 38 1.11 8.75 -12.80
C LEU A 38 -0.42 8.84 -12.91
N GLY A 39 -0.91 10.07 -13.00
CA GLY A 39 -2.32 10.40 -13.15
C GLY A 39 -2.79 11.44 -12.13
N ASP A 40 -4.08 11.72 -12.14
CA ASP A 40 -4.68 12.76 -11.28
C ASP A 40 -5.37 12.19 -10.03
N ASP A 41 -5.38 10.87 -9.85
CA ASP A 41 -5.98 10.19 -8.69
C ASP A 41 -4.95 10.02 -7.57
N ASP A 42 -5.11 10.81 -6.50
CA ASP A 42 -4.24 10.89 -5.35
C ASP A 42 -4.68 9.99 -4.18
N ARG A 43 -5.65 9.08 -4.36
CA ARG A 43 -6.16 8.23 -3.26
C ARG A 43 -5.08 7.42 -2.56
N VAL A 44 -4.11 6.87 -3.29
CA VAL A 44 -2.99 6.11 -2.72
C VAL A 44 -2.07 7.02 -1.91
N HIS A 45 -1.80 8.24 -2.40
CA HIS A 45 -1.02 9.22 -1.66
C HIS A 45 -1.73 9.66 -0.36
N ARG A 46 -3.04 9.89 -0.42
CA ARG A 46 -3.83 10.22 0.78
C ARG A 46 -3.84 9.08 1.79
N LEU A 47 -3.98 7.83 1.33
CA LEU A 47 -3.86 6.65 2.20
C LEU A 47 -2.51 6.65 2.93
N PHE A 48 -1.41 6.89 2.21
CA PHE A 48 -0.09 6.94 2.83
C PHE A 48 0.03 8.07 3.86
N VAL A 49 -0.45 9.28 3.55
CA VAL A 49 -0.46 10.40 4.50
C VAL A 49 -1.28 10.08 5.75
N GLN A 50 -2.44 9.44 5.59
CA GLN A 50 -3.25 8.99 6.72
C GLN A 50 -2.49 7.98 7.58
N MET A 51 -1.79 7.01 6.99
CA MET A 51 -0.95 6.06 7.73
C MET A 51 0.16 6.76 8.52
N VAL A 52 0.76 7.83 7.99
CA VAL A 52 1.75 8.64 8.72
C VAL A 52 1.11 9.31 9.94
N GLN A 53 -0.09 9.89 9.79
CA GLN A 53 -0.82 10.50 10.89
C GLN A 53 -1.16 9.48 11.98
N GLU A 54 -1.64 8.30 11.60
CA GLU A 54 -1.89 7.17 12.52
C GLU A 54 -0.62 6.75 13.26
N SER A 55 0.51 6.64 12.55
CA SER A 55 1.81 6.29 13.15
C SER A 55 2.32 7.33 14.14
N LEU A 56 2.09 8.63 13.87
CA LEU A 56 2.46 9.71 14.80
C LEU A 56 1.59 9.69 16.06
N ALA A 57 0.28 9.41 15.91
CA ALA A 57 -0.64 9.32 17.04
C ALA A 57 -0.36 8.10 17.94
N ALA A 58 0.06 6.97 17.36
CA ALA A 58 0.39 5.75 18.11
C ALA A 58 1.73 5.83 18.87
N GLY A 59 2.59 6.80 18.52
CA GLY A 59 3.88 7.03 19.17
C GLY A 59 3.88 8.10 20.27
N ALA A 60 2.74 8.78 20.50
CA ALA A 60 2.51 9.74 21.57
C ALA A 60 1.87 9.07 22.80
#